data_AF-A0A170UJM5-F1
#
_entry.id   AF-A0A170UJM5-F1
#
_cell.length_a   1.000
_cell.length_b   1.000
_cell.length_c   1.000
_cell.angle_alpha   90.00
_cell.angle_beta   90.00
_cell.angle_gamma   90.00
#
_symmetry.space_group_name_H-M   'P 1'
#
loop_
_entity.id
_entity.type
_entity.pdbx_description
1 polymer ?
#
loop_
_entity_poly.entity_id
_entity_poly.type
_entity_poly.pdbx_seq_one_letter_code
_entity_poly.pdbx_strand_id
1 'polypeptide(L)'
;FELQNCPNNSIVCLVYLEYKVSPTIWLLDRSLEWHFIAKNFTHYFRMMLVYHGFPEWQYALTPIGLSPAAKLLMSGLAPELLSPPTFKKTNR
;
A
#
# COMPACT_ATOMS: atom_id res chain seq x y z
N PHE A 1 -15.51 1.63 -4.72
CA PHE A 1 -15.06 2.49 -5.83
C PHE A 1 -13.61 2.15 -6.14
N GLU A 2 -13.29 1.86 -7.39
CA GLU A 2 -11.92 1.55 -7.81
C GLU A 2 -11.02 2.80 -7.74
N LEU A 3 -9.83 2.66 -7.17
CA LEU A 3 -8.82 3.72 -7.14
C LEU A 3 -7.67 3.43 -8.09
N GLN A 4 -7.22 2.17 -8.17
CA GLN A 4 -6.07 1.79 -8.97
C GLN A 4 -6.14 0.32 -9.36
N ASN A 5 -5.85 0.03 -10.62
CA ASN A 5 -5.56 -1.32 -11.10
C ASN A 5 -4.08 -1.65 -10.86
N CYS A 6 -3.82 -2.74 -10.16
CA CYS A 6 -2.48 -3.23 -9.86
C CYS A 6 -2.15 -4.43 -10.76
N PRO A 7 -0.85 -4.68 -11.06
CA PRO A 7 -0.41 -5.86 -11.79
C PRO A 7 -0.99 -7.16 -11.20
N ASN A 8 -1.12 -8.23 -11.98
CA ASN A 8 -1.71 -9.51 -11.54
C ASN A 8 -3.21 -9.45 -11.18
N ASN A 9 -3.97 -8.58 -11.83
CA ASN A 9 -5.44 -8.51 -11.71
C ASN A 9 -5.93 -8.23 -10.29
N SER A 10 -5.14 -7.47 -9.52
CA SER A 10 -5.57 -6.95 -8.22
C SER A 10 -6.00 -5.51 -8.34
N ILE A 11 -6.83 -5.06 -7.42
CA ILE A 11 -7.48 -3.76 -7.50
C ILE A 11 -7.49 -3.10 -6.12
N VAL A 12 -7.07 -1.85 -6.07
CA VAL A 12 -7.21 -1.01 -4.88
C VAL A 12 -8.57 -0.34 -4.92
N CYS A 13 -9.35 -0.55 -3.88
CA CYS A 13 -10.71 -0.06 -3.75
C CYS A 13 -10.88 0.81 -2.52
N LEU A 14 -11.66 1.88 -2.69
CA LEU A 14 -12.32 2.59 -1.62
C LEU A 14 -13.61 1.84 -1.26
N VAL A 15 -13.68 1.37 -0.01
CA VAL A 15 -14.72 0.48 0.52
C VAL A 15 -15.45 1.16 1.67
N TYR A 16 -16.78 1.25 1.55
CA TYR A 16 -17.67 1.62 2.64
C TYR A 16 -18.07 0.35 3.38
N LEU A 17 -17.48 0.15 4.56
CA LEU A 17 -17.93 -0.88 5.48
C LEU A 17 -19.21 -0.39 6.15
N GLU A 18 -20.19 -1.28 6.32
CA GLU A 18 -21.51 -0.93 6.86
C GLU A 18 -21.41 -0.07 8.13
N TYR A 19 -22.32 0.90 8.25
CA TYR A 19 -22.43 1.86 9.37
C TYR A 19 -21.28 2.88 9.51
N LYS A 20 -20.22 2.84 8.69
CA LYS A 20 -19.16 3.87 8.68
C LYS A 20 -19.41 4.91 7.58
N VAL A 21 -19.52 6.17 7.98
CA VAL A 21 -19.57 7.32 7.06
C VAL A 21 -18.23 7.51 6.33
N SER A 22 -17.13 7.15 6.99
CA SER A 22 -15.78 7.28 6.43
C SER A 22 -15.34 6.01 5.72
N PRO A 23 -14.99 6.08 4.41
CA PRO A 23 -14.54 4.91 3.69
C PRO A 23 -13.11 4.51 4.06
N THR A 24 -12.82 3.23 3.89
CA THR A 24 -11.50 2.62 4.10
C THR A 24 -10.91 2.17 2.76
N ILE A 25 -9.59 1.99 2.69
CA ILE A 25 -8.91 1.57 1.46
C ILE A 25 -8.39 0.14 1.62
N TRP A 26 -8.71 -0.69 0.64
CA TRP A 26 -8.36 -2.11 0.61
C TRP A 26 -7.82 -2.50 -0.76
N LEU A 27 -6.95 -3.51 -0.79
CA LEU A 27 -6.51 -4.20 -2.00
C LEU A 27 -7.25 -5.54 -2.08
N LEU A 28 -7.97 -5.78 -3.17
CA LEU A 28 -8.53 -7.08 -3.51
C LEU A 28 -7.55 -7.79 -4.45
N ASP A 29 -7.09 -8.97 -4.04
CA ASP A 29 -6.15 -9.77 -4.83
C ASP A 29 -6.85 -10.78 -5.76
N ARG A 30 -6.03 -11.52 -6.53
CA ARG A 30 -6.50 -12.56 -7.46
C ARG A 30 -7.09 -13.81 -6.78
N SER A 31 -6.80 -14.04 -5.50
CA SER A 31 -7.42 -15.07 -4.66
C SER A 31 -8.76 -14.61 -4.06
N LEU A 32 -9.21 -13.40 -4.41
CA LEU A 32 -10.39 -12.74 -3.86
C LEU A 32 -10.27 -12.42 -2.36
N GLU A 33 -9.03 -12.31 -1.86
CA GLU A 33 -8.77 -11.88 -0.50
C GLU A 33 -8.64 -10.36 -0.42
N TRP A 34 -9.22 -9.81 0.64
CA TRP A 34 -9.19 -8.39 0.94
C TRP A 34 -8.06 -8.07 1.93
N HIS A 35 -7.14 -7.21 1.50
CA HIS A 35 -6.02 -6.75 2.30
C HIS A 35 -6.23 -5.29 2.69
N PHE A 36 -6.19 -5.00 3.98
CA PHE A 36 -6.33 -3.62 4.47
C PHE A 36 -5.09 -2.80 4.13
N ILE A 37 -5.28 -1.63 3.52
CA ILE A 37 -4.17 -0.74 3.12
C ILE A 37 -4.16 0.52 3.97
N ALA A 38 -5.31 1.20 4.10
CA ALA A 38 -5.37 2.46 4.83
C ALA A 38 -6.75 2.75 5.42
N LYS A 39 -6.76 3.49 6.53
CA LYS A 39 -7.97 3.85 7.26
C LYS A 39 -8.87 4.86 6.54
N ASN A 40 -8.32 5.63 5.61
CA ASN A 40 -9.04 6.61 4.79
C ASN A 40 -8.20 7.00 3.57
N PHE A 41 -8.84 7.71 2.62
CA PHE A 41 -8.21 8.15 1.39
C PHE A 41 -7.00 9.07 1.61
N THR A 42 -7.08 10.00 2.58
CA THR A 42 -5.96 10.91 2.87
C THR A 42 -4.72 10.16 3.34
N HIS A 43 -4.88 9.13 4.18
CA HIS A 43 -3.77 8.30 4.63
C HIS A 43 -3.17 7.51 3.47
N TYR A 44 -4.01 6.90 2.63
CA TYR A 44 -3.57 6.22 1.41
C TYR A 44 -2.77 7.14 0.48
N PHE A 45 -3.28 8.35 0.23
CA PHE A 45 -2.61 9.33 -0.64
C PHE A 45 -1.24 9.75 -0.08
N ARG A 46 -1.12 9.93 1.24
CA ARG A 46 0.17 10.22 1.88
C ARG A 46 1.16 9.06 1.73
N MET A 47 0.68 7.81 1.84
CA MET A 47 1.53 6.64 1.59
C MET A 47 1.98 6.60 0.13
N MET A 48 1.10 6.87 -0.84
CA MET A 48 1.46 6.95 -2.26
C MET A 48 2.61 7.95 -2.50
N LEU A 49 2.60 9.10 -1.81
CA LEU A 49 3.69 10.08 -1.88
C LEU A 49 4.99 9.57 -1.24
N VAL A 50 4.90 8.90 -0.08
CA VAL A 50 6.07 8.28 0.59
C VAL A 50 6.71 7.21 -0.30
N TYR A 51 5.90 6.39 -0.95
CA TYR A 51 6.37 5.39 -1.90
C TYR A 51 6.64 5.97 -3.29
N HIS A 52 6.64 7.29 -3.49
CA HIS A 52 6.90 7.95 -4.78
C HIS A 52 6.08 7.42 -5.97
N GLY A 53 4.95 6.77 -5.71
CA GLY A 53 4.19 6.05 -6.75
C GLY A 53 4.90 4.84 -7.36
N PHE A 54 5.90 4.24 -6.69
CA PHE A 54 6.60 3.04 -7.15
C PHE A 54 5.60 1.93 -7.53
N PRO A 55 5.81 1.20 -8.65
CA PRO A 55 4.93 0.10 -9.00
C PRO A 55 4.82 -0.90 -7.85
N GLU A 56 3.61 -1.42 -7.64
CA GLU A 56 3.33 -2.48 -6.66
C GLU A 56 3.56 -2.10 -5.19
N TRP A 57 3.78 -0.83 -4.85
CA TRP A 57 4.03 -0.42 -3.46
C TRP A 57 2.95 -0.88 -2.47
N GLN A 58 1.70 -1.01 -2.91
CA GLN A 58 0.61 -1.52 -2.06
C GLN A 58 0.84 -2.96 -1.61
N TYR A 59 1.47 -3.81 -2.43
CA TYR A 59 1.79 -5.18 -2.07
C TYR A 59 2.86 -5.28 -1.00
N ALA A 60 3.70 -4.24 -0.82
CA ALA A 60 4.64 -4.20 0.30
C ALA A 60 3.92 -4.18 1.67
N LEU A 61 2.63 -3.82 1.70
CA LEU A 61 1.80 -3.75 2.90
C LEU A 61 0.97 -5.02 3.12
N THR A 62 1.05 -5.99 2.21
CA THR A 62 0.30 -7.25 2.28
C THR A 62 1.23 -8.44 2.39
N PRO A 63 0.74 -9.61 2.82
CA PRO A 63 1.55 -10.84 2.87
C PRO A 63 2.08 -11.30 1.50
N ILE A 64 1.49 -10.80 0.40
CA ILE A 64 1.92 -11.10 -0.98
C ILE A 64 3.34 -10.58 -1.22
N GLY A 65 3.63 -9.37 -0.73
CA GLY A 65 4.92 -8.72 -0.92
C GLY A 65 5.19 -8.26 -2.36
N LEU A 66 6.28 -7.53 -2.53
CA LEU A 66 6.71 -7.00 -3.82
C LEU A 66 7.21 -8.10 -4.77
N SER A 67 6.94 -7.95 -6.08
CA SER A 67 7.56 -8.79 -7.10
C SER A 67 9.09 -8.61 -7.16
N PRO A 68 9.84 -9.57 -7.73
CA PRO A 68 11.30 -9.43 -7.88
C PRO A 68 11.72 -8.16 -8.64
N ALA A 69 10.95 -7.76 -9.66
CA ALA A 69 11.21 -6.55 -10.44
C ALA A 69 10.97 -5.28 -9.61
N ALA A 70 9.85 -5.21 -8.89
CA ALA A 70 9.55 -4.07 -8.01
C ALA A 70 10.59 -3.95 -6.88
N LYS A 71 11.01 -5.07 -6.28
CA LYS A 71 12.09 -5.10 -5.28
C LYS A 71 13.41 -4.56 -5.83
N LEU A 72 13.80 -4.99 -7.03
CA LEU A 72 15.02 -4.53 -7.67
C LEU A 72 14.98 -3.01 -7.90
N LEU A 73 13.89 -2.50 -8.48
CA LEU A 73 13.71 -1.06 -8.70
C LEU A 73 13.76 -0.25 -7.40
N MET A 74 13.03 -0.69 -6.38
CA MET A 74 12.99 -0.01 -5.08
C MET A 74 14.35 -0.06 -4.38
N SER A 75 15.08 -1.18 -4.47
CA SER A 75 16.43 -1.28 -3.91
C SER A 75 17.46 -0.36 -4.59
N GLY A 76 17.31 -0.10 -5.89
CA GLY A 76 18.21 0.77 -6.64
C GLY A 76 17.94 2.26 -6.45
N LEU A 77 16.68 2.65 -6.25
CA LEU A 77 16.26 4.05 -6.24
C LEU A 77 15.90 4.59 -4.85
N ALA A 78 15.36 3.76 -3.97
CA ALA A 78 14.88 4.14 -2.64
C ALA A 78 14.96 2.97 -1.64
N PRO A 79 16.18 2.46 -1.34
CA PRO A 79 16.38 1.31 -0.46
C PRO A 79 15.85 1.52 0.96
N GLU A 80 15.72 2.77 1.42
CA GLU A 80 15.15 3.13 2.71
C GLU A 80 13.70 2.65 2.88
N LEU A 81 12.94 2.54 1.79
CA LEU A 81 11.55 2.09 1.80
C LEU A 81 11.41 0.59 2.07
N LEU A 82 12.49 -0.19 1.89
CA LEU A 82 12.53 -1.62 2.18
C LEU A 82 12.82 -1.91 3.66
N SER A 83 13.34 -0.91 4.39
CA SER A 83 13.63 -1.03 5.81
C SER A 83 12.42 -0.61 6.66
N PRO A 84 12.13 -1.30 7.78
CA PRO A 84 11.10 -0.82 8.71
C PRO A 84 11.48 0.58 9.20
N PRO A 85 10.51 1.50 9.36
CA PRO A 85 10.80 2.88 9.75
C PRO A 85 11.56 2.90 11.07
N THR A 86 12.81 3.38 11.03
CA THR A 86 13.65 3.57 12.21
C THR A 86 13.17 4.82 12.94
N PHE A 87 12.16 4.66 13.80
CA PHE A 87 11.80 5.72 14.75
C PHE A 87 12.92 5.84 15.78
N LYS A 88 13.87 6.76 15.54
CA LYS A 88 14.76 7.23 16.60
C LYS A 88 13.87 7.86 17.68
N LYS A 89 13.73 7.19 18.82
CA LYS A 89 13.15 7.78 20.02
C LYS A 89 14.04 8.95 20.42
N THR A 90 13.64 10.17 20.08
CA THR A 90 14.21 11.37 20.71
C THR A 90 13.80 11.34 22.17
N ASN A 91 14.71 10.87 23.04
CA ASN A 91 14.56 11.05 24.47
C ASN A 91 14.59 12.56 24.74
N ARG A 92 13.48 13.05 25.31
CA ARG A 92 13.39 14.39 25.90
C ARG A 92 14.32 14.51 27.09
#